data_AF-A0A8J7N1A7-F1
#
_entry.id   AF-A0A8J7N1A7-F1
#
_cell.length_a   1.000
_cell.length_b   1.000
_cell.length_c   1.000
_cell.angle_alpha   90.00
_cell.angle_beta   90.00
_cell.angle_gamma   90.00
#
_symmetry.space_group_name_H-M   'P 1'
#
loop_
_entity.id
_entity.type
_entity.pdbx_description
1 polymer ?
#
loop_
_entity_poly.entity_id
_entity_poly.type
_entity_poly.pdbx_seq_one_letter_code
_entity_poly.pdbx_strand_id
1 'polypeptide(L)'
;GLMVLMAADKWAKLAPAQQKAMGEAAAETEAWASKMTWDVAQKSIALLKEKGMEIVEPDLAPFKKAAAEALASLDGQLWTKGTIEKIQAVK
;
A
#
# COMPACT_ATOMS: atom_id res chain seq x y z
N GLY A 1 -1.99 -3.21 0.24
CA GLY A 1 -3.27 -2.65 0.67
C GLY A 1 -3.99 -2.09 -0.52
N LEU A 2 -5.27 -2.43 -0.65
CA LEU A 2 -6.18 -1.86 -1.63
C LEU A 2 -6.89 -0.65 -0.99
N MET A 3 -7.04 0.45 -1.74
CA MET A 3 -7.88 1.57 -1.31
C MET A 3 -9.22 1.49 -2.04
N VAL A 4 -10.31 1.38 -1.28
CA VAL A 4 -11.69 1.43 -1.82
C VAL A 4 -12.23 2.83 -1.66
N LEU A 5 -12.62 3.45 -2.78
CA LEU A 5 -13.13 4.83 -2.80
C LEU A 5 -14.62 4.83 -3.11
N MET A 6 -15.37 5.65 -2.38
CA MET A 6 -16.78 5.93 -2.64
C MET A 6 -16.99 7.44 -2.71
N ALA A 7 -17.86 7.89 -3.62
CA ALA A 7 -18.22 9.29 -3.71
C ALA A 7 -18.86 9.77 -2.39
N ALA A 8 -18.33 10.85 -1.82
CA ALA A 8 -18.71 11.35 -0.50
C ALA A 8 -20.19 11.74 -0.42
N ASP A 9 -20.75 12.30 -1.50
CA ASP A 9 -22.17 12.69 -1.58
C ASP A 9 -23.10 11.47 -1.53
N LYS A 10 -22.66 10.31 -2.01
CA LYS A 10 -23.40 9.05 -1.92
C LYS A 10 -23.25 8.44 -0.55
N TRP A 11 -22.04 8.45 0.01
CA TRP A 11 -21.77 7.94 1.35
C TRP A 11 -22.63 8.64 2.41
N ALA A 12 -22.75 9.97 2.32
CA ALA A 12 -23.54 10.78 3.24
C ALA A 12 -25.05 10.48 3.19
N LYS A 13 -25.55 9.87 2.11
CA LYS A 13 -26.97 9.50 1.95
C LYS A 13 -27.29 8.11 2.48
N LEU A 14 -26.29 7.32 2.83
CA LEU A 14 -26.49 5.99 3.39
C LEU A 14 -26.95 6.09 4.85
N ALA A 15 -27.86 5.21 5.25
CA ALA A 15 -28.20 5.04 6.65
C ALA A 15 -26.98 4.50 7.43
N PRO A 16 -26.88 4.72 8.75
CA PRO A 16 -25.75 4.24 9.55
C PRO A 16 -25.47 2.74 9.41
N ALA A 17 -26.52 1.92 9.34
CA ALA A 17 -26.39 0.47 9.12
C ALA A 17 -25.77 0.13 7.75
N GLN A 18 -26.09 0.91 6.71
CA GLN A 18 -25.54 0.72 5.37
C GLN A 18 -24.08 1.20 5.30
N GLN A 19 -23.75 2.32 5.95
CA GLN A 19 -22.36 2.77 6.08
C GLN A 19 -21.50 1.70 6.77
N LYS A 20 -21.99 1.14 7.87
CA LYS A 20 -21.31 0.05 8.58
C LYS A 20 -21.09 -1.15 7.65
N ALA A 21 -22.14 -1.65 6.99
CA ALA A 21 -22.03 -2.80 6.09
C ALA A 21 -21.04 -2.56 4.93
N MET A 22 -21.03 -1.35 4.36
CA MET A 22 -20.09 -0.97 3.30
C MET A 22 -18.65 -0.89 3.82
N GLY A 23 -18.45 -0.36 5.03
CA GLY A 23 -17.14 -0.32 5.68
C GLY A 23 -16.58 -1.71 5.99
N GLU A 24 -17.43 -2.61 6.50
CA GLU A 24 -17.08 -4.01 6.76
C GLU A 24 -16.72 -4.73 5.46
N ALA A 25 -17.55 -4.59 4.42
CA ALA A 25 -17.26 -5.16 3.11
C ALA A 25 -15.96 -4.64 2.49
N ALA A 26 -15.66 -3.34 2.64
CA ALA A 26 -14.40 -2.77 2.17
C ALA A 26 -13.19 -3.35 2.91
N ALA A 27 -13.28 -3.51 4.23
CA ALA A 27 -12.22 -4.11 5.04
C ALA A 27 -11.98 -5.59 4.68
N GLU A 28 -13.04 -6.39 4.54
CA GLU A 28 -12.93 -7.79 4.11
C GLU A 28 -12.34 -7.92 2.71
N THR A 29 -12.75 -7.03 1.79
CA THR A 29 -12.22 -6.98 0.43
C THR A 29 -10.73 -6.61 0.43
N GLU A 30 -10.32 -5.64 1.24
CA GLU A 30 -8.90 -5.26 1.38
C GLU A 30 -8.06 -6.44 1.86
N ALA A 31 -8.51 -7.14 2.90
CA ALA A 31 -7.80 -8.28 3.46
C ALA A 31 -7.67 -9.43 2.43
N TRP A 32 -8.75 -9.75 1.73
CA TRP A 32 -8.75 -10.77 0.69
C TRP A 32 -7.84 -10.38 -0.49
N ALA A 33 -7.95 -9.15 -0.99
CA ALA A 33 -7.18 -8.67 -2.14
C ALA A 33 -5.68 -8.54 -1.82
N SER A 34 -5.34 -8.08 -0.62
CA SER A 34 -3.96 -8.02 -0.14
C SER A 34 -3.34 -9.42 -0.09
N LYS A 35 -4.05 -10.42 0.45
CA LYS A 35 -3.58 -11.81 0.42
C LYS A 35 -3.38 -12.33 -1.01
N MET A 36 -4.37 -12.15 -1.87
CA MET A 36 -4.29 -12.59 -3.27
C MET A 36 -3.10 -11.96 -4.00
N THR A 37 -2.84 -10.67 -3.77
CA THR A 37 -1.70 -9.96 -4.36
C THR A 37 -0.37 -10.61 -3.98
N TRP A 38 -0.19 -10.94 -2.70
CA TRP A 38 1.00 -11.64 -2.23
C TRP A 38 1.13 -13.05 -2.81
N ASP A 39 0.03 -13.81 -2.85
CA ASP A 39 0.02 -15.17 -3.41
C ASP A 39 0.42 -15.16 -4.90
N VAL A 40 -0.09 -14.19 -5.67
CA VAL A 40 0.27 -14.01 -7.09
C VAL A 40 1.73 -13.58 -7.25
N ALA A 41 2.23 -12.68 -6.39
CA ALA A 41 3.63 -12.27 -6.42
C ALA A 41 4.57 -13.46 -6.19
N GLN A 42 4.27 -14.31 -5.20
CA GLN A 42 5.08 -15.51 -4.92
C GLN A 42 5.05 -16.51 -6.07
N LYS A 43 3.88 -16.77 -6.66
CA LYS A 43 3.76 -17.64 -7.86
C LYS A 43 4.54 -17.08 -9.04
N SER A 44 4.50 -15.75 -9.23
CA SER A 44 5.25 -15.08 -10.29
C SER A 44 6.75 -15.24 -10.10
N ILE A 45 7.27 -15.01 -8.89
CA ILE A 45 8.70 -15.20 -8.57
C ILE A 45 9.12 -16.65 -8.83
N ALA A 46 8.32 -17.64 -8.41
CA ALA A 46 8.62 -19.05 -8.64
C ALA A 46 8.68 -19.39 -10.14
N LEU A 47 7.72 -18.90 -10.92
CA LEU A 47 7.69 -19.09 -12.37
C LEU A 47 8.93 -18.48 -13.04
N LEU A 48 9.32 -17.26 -12.66
CA LEU A 48 10.51 -16.61 -13.25
C LEU A 48 11.78 -17.42 -12.97
N LYS A 49 11.93 -17.96 -11.75
CA LYS A 49 13.04 -18.88 -11.42
C LYS A 49 12.99 -20.17 -12.24
N GLU A 50 11.82 -20.78 -12.41
CA GLU A 50 11.65 -21.96 -13.27
C GLU A 50 12.03 -21.69 -14.73
N LYS A 51 11.73 -20.48 -15.24
CA LYS A 51 12.12 -20.04 -16.59
C LYS A 51 13.58 -19.57 -16.69
N GLY A 52 14.39 -19.80 -15.66
CA GLY A 52 15.83 -19.57 -15.68
C GLY A 52 16.25 -18.15 -15.33
N MET A 53 15.36 -17.32 -14.75
CA MET A 53 15.76 -16.03 -14.21
C MET A 53 16.41 -16.16 -12.84
N GLU A 54 17.55 -15.49 -12.67
CA GLU A 54 18.16 -15.28 -11.36
C GLU A 54 17.45 -14.13 -10.64
N ILE A 55 16.97 -14.40 -9.43
CA ILE A 55 16.35 -13.38 -8.55
C ILE A 55 17.29 -13.16 -7.37
N VAL A 56 17.79 -11.94 -7.23
CA VAL A 56 18.70 -11.53 -6.16
C VAL A 56 17.98 -10.68 -5.12
N GLU A 57 18.38 -10.83 -3.86
CA GLU A 57 17.94 -9.99 -2.74
C GLU A 57 19.12 -9.12 -2.30
N PRO A 58 19.28 -7.91 -2.85
CA PRO A 58 20.40 -7.04 -2.50
C PRO A 58 20.21 -6.41 -1.12
N ASP A 59 21.30 -5.89 -0.55
CA ASP A 59 21.21 -5.00 0.61
C ASP A 59 20.38 -3.76 0.24
N LEU A 60 19.25 -3.59 0.95
CA LEU A 60 18.32 -2.48 0.72
C LEU A 60 18.75 -1.20 1.45
N ALA A 61 19.74 -1.23 2.35
CA ALA A 61 20.13 -0.06 3.13
C ALA A 61 20.65 1.11 2.27
N PRO A 62 21.53 0.90 1.27
CA PRO A 62 21.97 1.98 0.38
C PRO A 62 20.82 2.57 -0.45
N PHE A 63 19.90 1.72 -0.92
CA PHE A 63 18.72 2.16 -1.68
C PHE A 63 17.78 3.01 -0.82
N LYS A 64 17.51 2.58 0.42
CA LYS A 64 16.69 3.34 1.37
C LYS A 64 17.31 4.70 1.69
N LYS A 65 18.64 4.77 1.84
CA LYS A 65 19.36 6.02 2.08
C LYS A 65 19.21 6.98 0.90
N ALA A 66 19.47 6.52 -0.33
CA ALA A 66 19.32 7.35 -1.53
C ALA A 66 17.87 7.82 -1.71
N ALA A 67 16.89 6.95 -1.46
CA ALA A 67 15.48 7.32 -1.51
C ALA A 67 15.13 8.37 -0.44
N ALA A 68 15.68 8.28 0.77
CA ALA A 68 15.40 9.24 1.84
C ALA A 68 15.79 10.67 1.45
N GLU A 69 16.90 10.86 0.73
CA GLU A 69 17.33 12.17 0.22
C GLU A 69 16.31 12.75 -0.78
N ALA A 70 15.82 11.92 -1.71
CA ALA A 70 14.77 12.33 -2.65
C ALA A 70 13.45 12.64 -1.93
N LEU A 71 13.06 11.80 -0.97
CA LEU A 71 11.84 11.99 -0.19
C LEU A 71 11.88 13.27 0.64
N ALA A 72 13.03 13.62 1.24
CA ALA A 72 13.17 14.84 2.03
C ALA A 72 12.82 16.11 1.23
N SER A 73 13.11 16.13 -0.08
CA SER A 73 12.74 17.26 -0.94
C SER A 73 11.24 17.44 -1.11
N LEU A 74 10.45 16.36 -0.93
CA LEU A 74 9.00 16.39 -1.09
C LEU A 74 8.30 16.92 0.17
N ASP A 75 8.96 16.89 1.34
CA ASP A 75 8.36 17.35 2.59
C ASP A 75 8.22 18.88 2.62
N GLY A 76 7.00 19.35 2.82
CA GLY A 76 6.66 20.76 2.75
C GLY A 76 6.59 21.34 1.32
N GLN A 77 7.03 20.60 0.29
CA GLN A 77 6.86 20.99 -1.10
C GLN A 77 5.62 20.36 -1.73
N LEU A 78 5.56 19.03 -1.75
CA LEU A 78 4.42 18.27 -2.29
C LEU A 78 3.56 17.67 -1.18
N TRP A 79 4.20 17.26 -0.09
CA TRP A 79 3.53 16.68 1.06
C TRP A 79 3.46 17.69 2.20
N THR A 80 2.45 17.54 3.05
CA THR A 80 2.36 18.33 4.28
C THR A 80 3.63 18.14 5.08
N LYS A 81 4.28 19.24 5.50
CA LYS A 81 5.49 19.21 6.30
C LYS A 81 5.34 18.27 7.51
N GLY A 82 6.33 17.41 7.74
CA GLY A 82 6.30 16.42 8.81
C GLY A 82 5.62 15.10 8.43
N THR A 83 5.28 14.86 7.16
CA THR A 83 4.56 13.64 6.75
C THR A 83 5.47 12.42 6.80
N ILE A 84 6.73 12.57 6.39
CA ILE A 84 7.70 11.48 6.36
C ILE A 84 8.02 10.98 7.77
N GLU A 85 8.22 11.91 8.70
CA GLU A 85 8.49 11.63 10.11
C GLU A 85 7.34 10.87 10.74
N LYS A 86 6.09 11.26 10.44
CA LYS A 86 4.90 10.55 10.93
C LYS A 86 4.85 9.13 10.39
N ILE A 87 5.11 8.91 9.10
CA ILE A 87 5.11 7.56 8.51
C ILE A 87 6.20 6.69 9.16
N GLN A 88 7.41 7.24 9.34
CA GLN A 88 8.54 6.52 9.94
C GLN A 88 8.31 6.17 11.42
N ALA A 89 7.45 6.91 12.12
CA ALA A 89 7.09 6.65 13.51
C ALA A 89 6.07 5.51 13.68
N VAL A 90 5.30 5.15 12.63
CA VAL A 90 4.27 4.08 12.66
C VAL A 90 4.88 2.71 12.39
N LYS A 91 6.08 2.44 12.91
CA LYS A 91 6.71 1.12 12.79
C LYS A 91 5.90 0.04 13.50
#